data_AF-A0A0N0M0J2-F1
#
_entry.id   AF-A0A0N0M0J2-F1
#
_cell.length_a   1.000
_cell.length_b   1.000
_cell.length_c   1.000
_cell.angle_alpha   90.00
_cell.angle_beta   90.00
_cell.angle_gamma   90.00
#
_symmetry.space_group_name_H-M   'P 1'
#
loop_
_entity.id
_entity.type
_entity.pdbx_description
1 polymer ?
#
loop_
_entity_poly.entity_id
_entity_poly.type
_entity_poly.pdbx_seq_one_letter_code
_entity_poly.pdbx_strand_id
1 'polypeptide(L)'
;MAITKEQWIELEKHLAGYFGSAIFKFGEFEITVTRGRVSESKTSLVVYVDDVIKGDWYSKDNERPACIPDVWRKRTRAKYTAKSIKEAEKVWGKRRAKKEMPELYEKTEYHTCDFTTAKSLVRQYKKLDGLELIKIGGKTYNNYIKV
;
A
#
# COMPACT_ATOMS: atom_id res chain seq x y z
N MET A 1 20.34 1.40 9.75
CA MET A 1 20.28 0.29 10.74
C MET A 1 19.20 -0.70 10.30
N ALA A 2 19.48 -2.01 10.28
CA ALA A 2 18.48 -3.01 9.87
C ALA A 2 17.52 -3.36 11.02
N ILE A 3 16.22 -3.47 10.72
CA ILE A 3 15.18 -3.82 11.70
C ILE A 3 15.33 -5.28 12.11
N THR A 4 15.45 -5.55 13.42
CA THR A 4 15.66 -6.91 13.93
C THR A 4 14.40 -7.78 13.85
N LYS A 5 14.55 -9.10 13.98
CA LYS A 5 13.42 -10.03 13.96
C LYS A 5 12.44 -9.75 15.11
N GLU A 6 12.96 -9.41 16.28
CA GLU A 6 12.19 -9.10 17.48
C GLU A 6 11.41 -7.79 17.29
N GLN A 7 12.03 -6.77 16.69
CA GLN A 7 11.37 -5.52 16.34
C GLN A 7 10.23 -5.73 15.33
N TRP A 8 10.42 -6.62 14.34
CA TRP A 8 9.34 -6.98 13.42
C TRP A 8 8.16 -7.67 14.10
N ILE A 9 8.42 -8.54 15.07
CA ILE A 9 7.37 -9.22 15.85
C ILE A 9 6.62 -8.21 16.72
N GLU A 10 7.35 -7.31 17.40
CA GLU A 10 6.77 -6.24 18.22
C GLU A 10 5.90 -5.30 17.37
N LEU A 11 6.41 -4.88 16.21
CA LEU A 11 5.69 -4.04 15.26
C LEU A 11 4.39 -4.70 14.78
N GLU A 12 4.44 -5.97 14.34
CA GLU A 12 3.26 -6.68 13.83
C GLU A 12 2.18 -6.78 14.91
N LYS A 13 2.59 -7.13 16.13
CA LYS A 13 1.70 -7.22 17.30
C LYS A 13 1.08 -5.86 17.63
N HIS A 14 1.87 -4.79 17.62
CA HIS A 14 1.39 -3.45 17.94
C HIS A 14 0.42 -2.91 16.87
N LEU A 15 0.75 -3.05 15.58
CA LEU A 15 -0.10 -2.61 14.47
C LEU A 15 -1.41 -3.41 14.36
N ALA A 16 -1.45 -4.63 14.89
CA ALA A 16 -2.68 -5.41 14.99
C ALA A 16 -3.67 -4.84 16.03
N GLY A 17 -3.19 -4.07 17.00
CA GLY A 17 -4.00 -3.42 18.03
C GLY A 17 -4.85 -2.25 17.53
N TYR A 18 -5.76 -1.79 18.38
CA TYR A 18 -6.69 -0.69 18.10
C TYR A 18 -6.02 0.67 17.90
N PHE A 19 -4.86 0.90 18.53
CA PHE A 19 -4.09 2.15 18.46
C PHE A 19 -2.73 1.97 17.77
N GLY A 20 -2.66 1.00 16.85
CA GLY A 20 -1.42 0.69 16.15
C GLY A 20 -0.87 1.90 15.41
N SER A 21 0.37 2.28 15.75
CA SER A 21 1.11 3.33 15.04
C SER A 21 2.59 3.00 14.96
N ALA A 22 3.23 3.41 13.87
CA ALA A 22 4.67 3.28 13.68
C ALA A 22 5.19 4.35 12.72
N ILE A 23 6.44 4.75 12.89
CA ILE A 23 7.13 5.70 12.02
C ILE A 23 8.42 5.05 11.53
N PHE A 24 8.65 5.16 10.22
CA PHE A 24 9.85 4.68 9.56
C PHE A 24 10.52 5.80 8.78
N LYS A 25 11.83 5.67 8.58
CA LYS A 25 12.57 6.42 7.57
C LYS A 25 12.80 5.52 6.36
N PHE A 26 12.53 6.02 5.16
CA PHE A 26 12.82 5.31 3.93
C PHE A 26 13.43 6.26 2.91
N GLY A 27 14.75 6.23 2.78
CA GLY A 27 15.50 7.24 2.03
C GLY A 27 15.35 8.62 2.69
N GLU A 28 14.80 9.56 1.93
CA GLU A 28 14.49 10.93 2.38
C GLU A 28 13.09 11.07 3.00
N PHE A 29 12.23 10.06 2.86
CA PHE A 29 10.83 10.14 3.26
C PHE A 29 10.59 9.63 4.69
N GLU A 30 9.70 10.32 5.40
CA GLU A 30 9.10 9.83 6.64
C GLU A 30 7.82 9.05 6.32
N ILE A 31 7.76 7.79 6.74
CA ILE A 31 6.61 6.91 6.51
C ILE A 31 5.90 6.70 7.83
N THR A 32 4.72 7.33 7.95
CA THR A 32 3.88 7.23 9.14
C THR A 32 2.77 6.22 8.88
N VAL A 33 2.70 5.18 9.69
CA VAL A 33 1.64 4.16 9.66
C VAL A 33 0.75 4.34 10.88
N THR A 34 -0.55 4.53 10.68
CA THR A 34 -1.51 4.63 11.79
C THR A 34 -2.79 3.88 11.47
N ARG A 35 -3.49 3.40 12.51
CA ARG A 35 -4.83 2.83 12.32
C ARG A 35 -5.85 3.96 12.12
N GLY A 36 -6.43 4.02 10.93
CA GLY A 36 -7.47 4.97 10.54
C GLY A 36 -8.81 4.29 10.26
N ARG A 37 -9.91 5.02 10.41
CA ARG A 37 -11.23 4.62 9.92
C ARG A 37 -11.28 4.79 8.39
N VAL A 38 -11.69 3.74 7.69
CA VAL A 38 -11.91 3.77 6.22
C VAL A 38 -13.40 3.75 5.87
N SER A 39 -14.24 3.27 6.79
CA SER A 39 -15.69 3.45 6.79
C SER A 39 -16.19 3.40 8.23
N GLU A 40 -17.49 3.62 8.45
CA GLU A 40 -18.10 3.67 9.78
C GLU A 40 -17.71 2.48 10.68
N SER A 41 -17.79 1.26 10.14
CA SER A 41 -17.53 0.02 10.88
C SER A 41 -16.19 -0.63 10.53
N LYS A 42 -15.31 0.04 9.77
CA LYS A 42 -14.06 -0.56 9.29
C LYS A 42 -12.86 0.35 9.53
N THR A 43 -11.83 -0.23 10.15
CA THR A 43 -10.51 0.40 10.28
C THR A 43 -9.49 -0.32 9.41
N SER A 44 -8.44 0.40 9.02
CA SER A 44 -7.29 -0.15 8.30
C SER A 44 -6.03 0.61 8.70
N LEU A 45 -4.87 0.04 8.42
CA LEU A 45 -3.60 0.74 8.59
C LEU A 45 -3.40 1.67 7.40
N VAL A 46 -3.29 2.96 7.67
CA VAL A 46 -3.13 4.01 6.67
C VAL A 46 -1.67 4.47 6.70
N VAL A 47 -1.07 4.55 5.51
CA VAL A 47 0.33 4.91 5.29
C VAL A 47 0.40 6.31 4.71
N TYR A 48 0.99 7.23 5.47
CA TYR A 48 1.30 8.60 5.09
C TYR A 48 2.75 8.68 4.65
N VAL A 49 3.02 9.54 3.67
CA VAL A 49 4.38 9.90 3.23
C VAL A 49 4.57 11.37 3.56
N ASP A 50 5.53 11.68 4.43
CA ASP A 50 5.76 13.00 5.01
C ASP A 50 4.48 13.59 5.62
N ASP A 51 3.76 12.76 6.39
CA ASP A 51 2.46 13.06 7.02
C ASP A 51 1.33 13.45 6.04
N VAL A 52 1.52 13.26 4.74
CA VAL A 52 0.56 13.62 3.69
C VAL A 52 0.07 12.39 2.94
N ILE A 53 -1.19 12.44 2.51
CA ILE A 53 -1.77 11.56 1.49
C ILE A 53 -2.43 12.45 0.44
N LYS A 54 -2.00 12.34 -0.81
CA LYS A 54 -2.64 13.01 -1.94
C LYS A 54 -3.37 12.00 -2.82
N GLY A 55 -4.58 12.35 -3.25
CA GLY A 55 -5.39 11.51 -4.15
C GLY A 55 -4.68 11.21 -5.47
N ASP A 56 -3.86 12.14 -5.95
CA ASP A 56 -3.13 11.98 -7.22
C ASP A 56 -2.11 10.84 -7.17
N TRP A 57 -1.56 10.51 -6.00
CA TRP A 57 -0.52 9.50 -5.86
C TRP A 57 -0.99 8.07 -6.13
N TYR A 58 -2.32 7.85 -6.15
CA TYR A 58 -2.91 6.53 -6.45
C TYR A 58 -2.59 6.07 -7.87
N SER A 59 -2.63 6.99 -8.84
CA SER A 59 -2.27 6.69 -10.22
C SER A 59 -0.76 6.70 -10.38
N LYS A 60 -0.24 5.80 -11.22
CA LYS A 60 1.17 5.82 -11.62
C LYS A 60 1.50 6.90 -12.66
N ASP A 61 0.46 7.44 -13.31
CA ASP A 61 0.60 8.39 -14.40
C ASP A 61 0.71 9.84 -13.88
N ASN A 62 0.47 10.05 -12.58
CA ASN A 62 0.57 11.34 -11.90
C ASN A 62 1.92 11.51 -11.21
N GLU A 63 2.31 12.75 -10.98
CA GLU A 63 3.47 13.09 -10.16
C GLU A 63 3.26 12.66 -8.71
N ARG A 64 4.22 11.90 -8.16
CA ARG A 64 4.15 11.34 -6.81
C ARG A 64 5.53 11.01 -6.26
N PRO A 65 5.69 10.93 -4.93
CA PRO A 65 6.95 10.54 -4.30
C PRO A 65 7.45 9.19 -4.82
N ALA A 66 8.76 9.07 -5.00
CA ALA A 66 9.40 7.88 -5.55
C ALA A 66 9.16 6.63 -4.69
N CYS A 67 8.91 6.78 -3.38
CA CYS A 67 8.65 5.68 -2.46
C CYS A 67 7.23 5.07 -2.55
N ILE A 68 6.28 5.70 -3.25
CA ILE A 68 4.88 5.24 -3.29
C ILE A 68 4.74 3.78 -3.75
N PRO A 69 5.41 3.32 -4.84
CA PRO A 69 5.33 1.93 -5.27
C PRO A 69 5.77 0.91 -4.21
N ASP A 70 6.65 1.33 -3.29
CA ASP A 70 7.27 0.49 -2.28
C ASP A 70 6.48 0.48 -0.96
N VAL A 71 5.93 1.63 -0.56
CA VAL A 71 5.30 1.81 0.76
C VAL A 71 3.78 1.68 0.73
N TRP A 72 3.14 1.91 -0.43
CA TRP A 72 1.70 1.74 -0.62
C TRP A 72 1.39 0.38 -1.23
N ARG A 73 0.15 -0.08 -1.04
CA ARG A 73 -0.28 -1.39 -1.54
C ARG A 73 -0.61 -1.31 -3.02
N LYS A 74 0.10 -2.09 -3.84
CA LYS A 74 -0.28 -2.29 -5.25
C LYS A 74 -1.64 -2.99 -5.38
N ARG A 75 -2.51 -2.42 -6.22
CA ARG A 75 -3.81 -2.95 -6.60
C ARG A 75 -3.90 -3.04 -8.11
N THR A 76 -4.72 -3.97 -8.58
CA THR A 76 -5.02 -4.13 -10.00
C THR A 76 -6.53 -4.21 -10.17
N ARG A 77 -7.09 -3.43 -11.08
CA ARG A 77 -8.51 -3.49 -11.45
C ARG A 77 -8.61 -3.76 -12.94
N ALA A 78 -9.46 -4.72 -13.31
CA ALA A 78 -9.78 -4.94 -14.72
C ALA A 78 -10.53 -3.72 -15.25
N LYS A 79 -10.13 -3.24 -16.44
CA LYS A 79 -10.78 -2.11 -17.13
C LYS A 79 -12.25 -2.39 -17.38
N TYR A 80 -12.57 -3.64 -17.73
CA TYR A 80 -13.93 -4.13 -17.92
C TYR A 80 -14.32 -5.16 -16.87
N THR A 81 -15.62 -5.19 -16.55
CA THR A 81 -16.16 -6.19 -15.62
C THR A 81 -16.17 -7.58 -16.26
N ALA A 82 -16.08 -8.63 -15.45
CA ALA A 82 -16.16 -10.01 -15.96
C ALA A 82 -17.44 -10.28 -16.76
N LYS A 83 -18.54 -9.57 -16.46
CA LYS A 83 -19.79 -9.63 -17.22
C LYS A 83 -19.61 -9.08 -18.63
N SER A 84 -19.08 -7.86 -18.75
CA SER A 84 -18.81 -7.20 -20.03
C SER A 84 -17.87 -8.04 -20.92
N ILE A 85 -16.84 -8.65 -20.31
CA ILE A 85 -15.94 -9.56 -21.02
C ILE A 85 -16.71 -10.76 -21.59
N LYS A 86 -17.56 -11.41 -20.78
CA LYS A 86 -18.37 -12.57 -21.22
C LYS A 86 -19.37 -12.21 -22.31
N GLU A 87 -19.98 -11.04 -22.25
CA GLU A 87 -20.93 -10.57 -23.27
C GLU A 87 -20.22 -10.36 -24.61
N ALA A 88 -19.06 -9.71 -24.61
CA ALA A 88 -18.24 -9.56 -25.81
C ALA A 88 -17.74 -10.92 -26.36
N GLU A 89 -17.32 -11.83 -25.48
CA GLU A 89 -16.94 -13.20 -25.87
C GLU A 89 -18.10 -14.00 -26.46
N LYS A 90 -19.35 -13.77 -26.03
CA LYS A 90 -20.54 -14.42 -26.59
C LYS A 90 -20.86 -13.93 -28.00
N VAL A 91 -20.66 -12.65 -28.28
CA VAL A 91 -20.94 -12.05 -29.60
C VAL A 91 -19.87 -12.40 -30.62
N TRP A 92 -18.60 -12.29 -30.27
CA TRP A 92 -17.49 -12.45 -31.23
C TRP A 92 -16.77 -13.80 -31.14
N GLY A 93 -16.94 -14.54 -30.05
CA GLY A 93 -16.08 -15.66 -29.70
C GLY A 93 -14.76 -15.20 -29.09
N LYS A 94 -14.27 -15.94 -28.08
CA LYS A 94 -13.08 -15.59 -27.27
C LYS A 94 -11.83 -15.25 -28.07
N ARG A 95 -11.56 -15.97 -29.17
CA ARG A 95 -10.37 -15.76 -30.00
C ARG A 95 -10.44 -14.43 -30.77
N ARG A 96 -11.62 -14.07 -31.25
CA ARG A 96 -11.85 -12.83 -31.99
C ARG A 96 -11.93 -11.63 -31.05
N ALA A 97 -12.59 -11.76 -29.90
CA ALA A 97 -12.63 -10.71 -28.87
C ALA A 97 -11.22 -10.29 -28.43
N LYS A 98 -10.31 -11.26 -28.22
CA LYS A 98 -8.90 -10.96 -27.90
C LYS A 98 -8.12 -10.26 -29.03
N LYS A 99 -8.48 -10.51 -30.29
CA LYS A 99 -7.79 -9.96 -31.46
C LYS A 99 -8.27 -8.55 -31.79
N GLU A 100 -9.58 -8.36 -31.79
CA GLU A 100 -10.24 -7.12 -32.22
C GLU A 100 -10.41 -6.12 -31.07
N MET A 101 -10.45 -6.60 -29.81
CA MET A 101 -10.65 -5.77 -28.62
C MET A 101 -9.71 -6.21 -27.47
N PRO A 102 -8.38 -6.10 -27.64
CA PRO A 102 -7.40 -6.52 -26.62
C PRO A 102 -7.57 -5.79 -25.28
N GLU A 103 -8.05 -4.54 -25.30
CA GLU A 103 -8.32 -3.71 -24.12
C GLU A 103 -9.38 -4.29 -23.18
N LEU A 104 -10.20 -5.21 -23.68
CA LEU A 104 -11.19 -5.93 -22.90
C LEU A 104 -10.55 -6.67 -21.70
N TYR A 105 -9.29 -7.07 -21.84
CA TYR A 105 -8.52 -7.80 -20.84
C TYR A 105 -7.47 -6.95 -20.12
N GLU A 106 -7.38 -5.65 -20.44
CA GLU A 106 -6.46 -4.74 -19.77
C GLU A 106 -6.79 -4.60 -18.29
N LYS A 107 -5.71 -4.44 -17.50
CA LYS A 107 -5.79 -4.16 -16.08
C LYS A 107 -5.06 -2.86 -15.81
N THR A 108 -5.73 -1.97 -15.07
CA THR A 108 -5.13 -0.76 -14.53
C THR A 108 -4.50 -1.09 -13.19
N GLU A 109 -3.25 -0.69 -13.02
CA GLU A 109 -2.54 -0.79 -11.76
C GLU A 109 -2.57 0.55 -11.04
N TYR A 110 -2.82 0.52 -9.74
CA TYR A 110 -2.85 1.70 -8.88
C TYR A 110 -2.34 1.34 -7.48
N HIS A 111 -1.95 2.34 -6.69
CA HIS A 111 -1.48 2.13 -5.33
C HIS A 111 -2.50 2.68 -4.35
N THR A 112 -2.73 2.00 -3.24
CA THR A 112 -3.59 2.49 -2.17
C THR A 112 -2.81 2.61 -0.87
N CYS A 113 -3.07 3.67 -0.12
CA CYS A 113 -2.40 3.96 1.14
C CYS A 113 -2.85 3.05 2.30
N ASP A 114 -3.79 2.13 2.08
CA ASP A 114 -4.41 1.31 3.12
C ASP A 114 -3.98 -0.17 3.10
N PHE A 115 -3.74 -0.71 4.29
CA PHE A 115 -3.51 -2.12 4.54
C PHE A 115 -4.58 -2.67 5.49
N THR A 116 -5.20 -3.77 5.08
CA THR A 116 -6.27 -4.41 5.86
C THR A 116 -5.74 -5.13 7.09
N THR A 117 -4.47 -5.56 7.10
CA THR A 117 -3.86 -6.30 8.21
C THR A 117 -2.40 -5.89 8.43
N ALA A 118 -1.96 -5.92 9.69
CA ALA A 118 -0.56 -5.67 10.05
C ALA A 118 0.40 -6.63 9.34
N LYS A 119 0.05 -7.93 9.28
CA LYS A 119 0.81 -8.95 8.57
C LYS A 119 1.06 -8.63 7.10
N SER A 120 0.07 -8.05 6.40
CA SER A 120 0.23 -7.66 5.00
C SER A 120 1.23 -6.51 4.84
N LEU A 121 1.18 -5.52 5.73
CA LEU A 121 2.10 -4.39 5.73
C LEU A 121 3.53 -4.86 6.07
N VAL A 122 3.69 -5.60 7.16
CA VAL A 122 4.99 -6.12 7.61
C VAL A 122 5.65 -6.99 6.54
N ARG A 123 4.89 -7.85 5.84
CA ARG A 123 5.42 -8.67 4.74
C ARG A 123 5.94 -7.85 3.56
N GLN A 124 5.31 -6.71 3.26
CA GLN A 124 5.78 -5.80 2.23
C GLN A 124 7.03 -5.06 2.69
N TYR A 125 7.00 -4.50 3.90
CA TYR A 125 8.06 -3.65 4.45
C TYR A 125 9.35 -4.43 4.75
N LYS A 126 9.25 -5.73 5.10
CA LYS A 126 10.41 -6.63 5.25
C LYS A 126 11.25 -6.81 3.99
N LYS A 127 10.73 -6.45 2.82
CA LYS A 127 11.42 -6.55 1.53
C LYS A 127 12.10 -5.25 1.12
N LEU A 128 11.92 -4.18 1.88
CA LEU A 128 12.46 -2.86 1.56
C LEU A 128 13.87 -2.75 2.10
N ASP A 129 14.83 -2.58 1.20
CA ASP A 129 16.21 -2.30 1.55
C ASP A 129 16.34 -0.84 1.99
N GLY A 130 17.00 -0.59 3.12
CA GLY A 130 17.20 0.78 3.63
C GLY A 130 16.02 1.35 4.44
N LEU A 131 15.04 0.53 4.80
CA LEU A 131 13.97 0.93 5.73
C LEU A 131 14.49 0.94 7.18
N GLU A 132 14.35 2.08 7.85
CA GLU A 132 14.76 2.25 9.25
C GLU A 132 13.53 2.47 10.15
N LEU A 133 13.49 1.76 11.29
CA LEU A 133 12.43 1.94 12.27
C LEU A 133 12.77 3.10 13.22
N ILE A 134 11.91 4.12 13.26
CA ILE A 134 12.06 5.26 14.18
C ILE A 134 11.25 5.02 15.45
N LYS A 135 9.97 4.67 15.30
CA LYS A 135 9.02 4.63 16.42
C LYS A 135 7.99 3.52 16.26
N ILE A 136 7.62 2.89 17.37
CA ILE A 136 6.42 2.04 17.48
C ILE A 136 5.58 2.60 18.62
N GLY A 137 4.36 3.07 18.33
CA GLY A 137 3.51 3.72 19.32
C GLY A 137 4.22 4.90 19.98
N GLY A 138 4.39 4.83 21.31
CA GLY A 138 5.14 5.82 22.09
C GLY A 138 6.64 5.52 22.24
N LYS A 139 7.13 4.36 21.77
CA LYS A 139 8.50 3.90 22.00
C LYS A 139 9.39 4.23 20.80
N THR A 140 10.49 4.91 21.09
CA THR A 140 11.47 5.37 20.09
C THR A 140 12.65 4.39 20.03
N TYR A 141 13.08 4.07 18.81
CA TYR A 141 14.20 3.14 18.51
C TYR A 141 15.36 3.85 17.81
N ASN A 142 15.15 5.07 17.34
CA ASN A 142 16.18 5.90 16.74
C ASN A 142 16.01 7.35 17.20
N ASN A 143 17.11 8.07 17.46
CA ASN A 143 17.10 9.48 17.87
C ASN A 143 16.81 10.39 16.66
N TYR A 144 15.74 10.12 15.92
CA TYR A 144 15.27 11.01 14.86
C TYR A 144 14.66 12.25 15.52
N ILE A 145 15.35 13.38 15.37
CA ILE A 145 14.82 14.70 15.70
C ILE A 145 14.27 15.28 14.39
N LYS A 146 12.96 15.50 14.34
CA LYS A 146 12.31 16.27 13.29
C LYS A 146 12.80 17.71 13.45
N VAL A 147 13.76 18.13 12.62
CA VAL A 147 14.28 19.51 12.58
C VAL A 147 13.26 20.40 11.89
#